data_AF-A0A1F6UUU9-F1
#
_entry.id   AF-A0A1F6UUU9-F1
#
_cell.length_a   1.000
_cell.length_b   1.000
_cell.length_c   1.000
_cell.angle_alpha   90.00
_cell.angle_beta   90.00
_cell.angle_gamma   90.00
#
_symmetry.space_group_name_H-M   'P 1'
#
loop_
_entity.id
_entity.type
_entity.pdbx_description
1 polymer ?
#
loop_
_entity_poly.entity_id
_entity_poly.type
_entity_poly.pdbx_seq_one_letter_code
_entity_poly.pdbx_strand_id
1 'polypeptide(L)'
;MTAKIKNIIIFTAIGAVLILVYIFFIKKSPEQPALISTFSGEAEPSADTSSQSSSITKDFLTLLLNVKNIKLDNTIFSDVAFSNLRDSSIVLIPDGTEGRPNPFAPFGSDVIVLPINTPTSPVTP
;
A
#
# COMPACT_ATOMS: atom_id res chain seq x y z
N MET A 1 -8.38 14.72 -60.13
CA MET A 1 -8.93 15.37 -58.91
C MET A 1 -9.20 16.83 -59.22
N THR A 2 -10.40 17.33 -58.93
CA THR A 2 -10.75 18.74 -59.12
C THR A 2 -9.93 19.63 -58.19
N ALA A 3 -9.49 20.80 -58.68
CA ALA A 3 -8.57 21.69 -57.95
C ALA A 3 -9.06 22.07 -56.53
N LYS A 4 -10.39 22.10 -56.34
CA LYS A 4 -11.03 22.36 -55.03
C LYS A 4 -10.73 21.27 -53.99
N ILE A 5 -10.76 19.99 -54.38
CA ILE A 5 -10.42 18.87 -53.49
C ILE A 5 -8.95 18.92 -53.08
N LYS A 6 -8.05 19.27 -54.02
CA LYS A 6 -6.60 19.35 -53.75
C LYS A 6 -6.29 20.45 -52.72
N ASN A 7 -6.95 21.60 -52.82
CA ASN A 7 -6.78 22.70 -51.87
C ASN A 7 -7.35 22.36 -50.49
N ILE A 8 -8.48 21.65 -50.42
CA ILE A 8 -9.03 21.15 -49.15
C ILE A 8 -8.01 20.23 -48.46
N ILE A 9 -7.43 19.26 -49.18
CA ILE A 9 -6.49 18.28 -48.62
C ILE A 9 -5.23 18.98 -48.10
N ILE A 10 -4.72 19.97 -48.85
CA ILE A 10 -3.54 20.74 -48.42
C ILE A 10 -3.80 21.48 -47.10
N PHE A 11 -4.98 22.10 -46.96
CA PHE A 11 -5.33 22.87 -45.77
C PHE A 11 -5.50 21.97 -44.55
N THR A 12 -6.13 20.81 -44.75
CA THR A 12 -6.29 19.80 -43.69
C THR A 12 -4.94 19.24 -43.25
N ALA A 13 -4.03 18.95 -44.19
CA ALA A 13 -2.69 18.47 -43.88
C ALA A 13 -1.89 19.49 -43.06
N ILE A 14 -1.94 20.77 -43.43
CA ILE A 14 -1.28 21.86 -42.69
C ILE A 14 -1.86 21.99 -41.27
N GLY A 15 -3.19 21.92 -41.13
CA GLY A 15 -3.85 21.94 -39.82
C GLY A 15 -3.41 20.77 -38.92
N ALA A 16 -3.34 19.55 -39.48
CA ALA A 16 -2.87 18.38 -38.74
C ALA A 16 -1.41 18.51 -38.28
N VAL A 17 -0.53 19.05 -39.13
CA VAL A 17 0.87 19.30 -38.78
C VAL A 17 0.98 20.34 -37.65
N LEU A 18 0.21 21.43 -37.71
CA LEU A 18 0.21 22.44 -36.65
C LEU A 18 -0.28 21.90 -35.30
N ILE A 19 -1.29 21.02 -35.30
CA ILE A 19 -1.77 20.35 -34.09
C ILE A 19 -0.68 19.45 -33.50
N LEU A 20 0.03 18.69 -34.33
CA LEU A 20 1.16 17.87 -33.87
C LEU A 20 2.27 18.72 -33.27
N VAL A 21 2.66 19.83 -33.92
CA VAL A 21 3.68 20.74 -33.37
C VAL A 21 3.23 21.30 -32.02
N TYR A 22 1.96 21.70 -31.87
CA TYR A 22 1.44 22.18 -30.59
C TYR A 22 1.52 21.14 -29.47
N ILE A 23 1.11 19.89 -29.75
CA ILE A 23 1.13 18.80 -28.77
C ILE A 23 2.56 18.42 -28.38
N PHE A 24 3.48 18.36 -29.35
CA PHE A 24 4.86 17.90 -29.09
C PHE A 24 5.78 18.99 -28.53
N PHE A 25 5.62 20.26 -28.90
CA PHE A 25 6.56 21.33 -28.52
C PHE A 25 6.00 22.34 -27.51
N ILE A 26 4.69 22.60 -27.49
CA ILE A 26 4.12 23.67 -26.66
C ILE A 26 3.38 23.12 -25.42
N LYS A 27 2.80 21.92 -25.51
CA LYS A 27 2.07 21.33 -24.40
C LYS A 27 3.06 20.82 -23.33
N LYS A 28 3.37 21.67 -22.34
CA LYS A 28 4.12 21.28 -21.14
C LYS A 28 3.40 20.15 -20.40
N SER A 29 4.18 19.14 -19.99
CA SER A 29 3.66 18.02 -19.20
C SER A 29 3.06 18.54 -17.90
N PRO A 30 1.90 18.03 -17.45
CA PRO A 30 1.32 18.44 -16.18
C PRO A 30 2.32 18.18 -15.05
N GLU A 31 2.62 19.21 -14.26
CA GLU A 31 3.52 19.08 -13.12
C GLU A 31 2.95 18.04 -12.15
N GLN A 32 3.78 17.05 -11.79
CA GLN A 32 3.38 16.04 -10.82
C GLN A 32 3.27 16.69 -9.44
N PRO A 33 2.24 16.38 -8.64
CA PRO A 33 2.08 16.94 -7.31
C PRO A 33 3.29 16.58 -6.44
N ALA A 34 3.89 17.59 -5.82
CA ALA A 34 4.96 17.43 -4.84
C ALA A 34 4.42 16.67 -3.61
N LEU A 35 5.21 15.71 -3.10
CA LEU A 35 4.86 14.98 -1.89
C LEU A 35 5.12 15.89 -0.68
N ILE A 36 4.05 16.23 0.06
CA ILE A 36 4.12 17.04 1.28
C ILE A 36 3.97 16.09 2.47
N SER A 37 4.93 16.07 3.39
CA SER A 37 4.80 15.31 4.64
C SER A 37 4.21 16.21 5.73
N THR A 38 3.02 15.87 6.22
CA THR A 38 2.44 16.47 7.43
C THR A 38 2.72 15.55 8.61
N PHE A 39 3.56 16.01 9.54
CA PHE A 39 3.79 15.32 10.80
C PHE A 39 2.69 15.73 11.79
N SER A 40 1.67 14.89 11.96
CA SER A 40 0.65 15.05 13.00
C SER A 40 1.16 14.41 14.30
N GLY A 41 2.19 15.02 14.88
CA GLY A 41 2.70 14.68 16.21
C GLY A 41 2.61 15.93 17.08
N GLU A 42 1.69 15.91 18.01
CA GLU A 42 1.54 16.92 19.06
C GLU A 42 2.76 16.80 19.98
N ALA A 43 3.79 17.61 19.70
CA ALA A 43 5.00 17.70 20.49
C ALA A 43 5.12 19.12 21.04
N GLU A 44 4.94 19.24 22.35
CA GLU A 44 5.29 20.36 23.21
C GLU A 44 6.62 21.04 22.78
N PRO A 45 6.72 22.38 22.86
CA PRO A 45 7.86 23.10 22.35
C PRO A 45 9.03 23.02 23.34
N SER A 46 9.83 21.96 23.27
CA SER A 46 11.18 21.97 23.85
C SER A 46 12.17 22.49 22.80
N ALA A 47 12.57 23.74 23.01
CA ALA A 47 13.52 24.48 22.19
C ALA A 47 14.92 23.83 22.25
N ASP A 48 15.21 22.89 21.35
CA ASP A 48 16.57 22.65 20.82
C ASP A 48 16.66 21.70 19.60
N THR A 49 15.54 21.34 18.95
CA THR A 49 15.51 20.29 17.89
C THR A 49 15.24 20.84 16.48
N SER A 50 15.71 22.04 16.16
CA SER A 50 15.46 22.65 14.83
C SER A 50 16.38 22.09 13.72
N SER A 51 17.63 21.77 14.04
CA SER A 51 18.59 21.26 13.04
C SER A 51 18.43 19.76 12.77
N GLN A 52 18.17 18.96 13.81
CA GLN A 52 18.09 17.49 13.73
C GLN A 52 16.76 17.00 13.11
N SER A 53 15.66 17.72 13.30
CA SER A 53 14.36 17.40 12.66
C SER A 53 14.41 17.58 11.14
N SER A 54 15.22 18.53 10.66
CA SER A 54 15.38 18.81 9.23
C SER A 54 16.12 17.69 8.47
N SER A 55 17.11 17.04 9.09
CA SER A 55 17.82 15.90 8.48
C SER A 55 16.93 14.66 8.46
N ILE A 56 16.25 14.36 9.57
CA ILE A 56 15.31 13.23 9.66
C ILE A 56 14.19 13.33 8.61
N THR A 57 13.66 14.54 8.40
CA THR A 57 12.62 14.78 7.38
C THR A 57 13.15 14.56 5.96
N LYS A 58 14.40 14.97 5.67
CA LYS A 58 15.03 14.75 4.36
C LYS A 58 15.30 13.27 4.09
N ASP A 59 15.78 12.53 5.09
CA ASP A 59 16.06 11.10 4.96
C ASP A 59 14.76 10.30 4.75
N PHE A 60 13.70 10.65 5.48
CA PHE A 60 12.37 10.07 5.30
C PHE A 60 11.78 10.38 3.91
N LEU A 61 11.85 11.63 3.46
CA LEU A 61 11.40 12.00 2.11
C LEU A 61 12.20 11.28 1.02
N THR A 62 13.50 11.12 1.21
CA THR A 62 14.38 10.37 0.29
C THR A 62 13.97 8.91 0.22
N LEU A 63 13.72 8.27 1.37
CA LEU A 63 13.20 6.90 1.43
C LEU A 63 11.84 6.77 0.73
N LEU A 64 10.93 7.72 0.98
CA LEU A 64 9.60 7.71 0.37
C LEU A 64 9.67 7.89 -1.15
N LEU A 65 10.58 8.75 -1.64
CA LEU A 65 10.83 8.92 -3.07
C LEU A 65 11.41 7.64 -3.71
N ASN A 66 12.27 6.93 -3.00
CA ASN A 66 12.81 5.64 -3.44
C ASN A 66 11.70 4.57 -3.54
N VAL A 67 10.74 4.59 -2.62
CA VAL A 67 9.58 3.68 -2.64
C VAL A 67 8.57 4.03 -3.75
N LYS A 68 8.41 5.31 -4.12
CA LYS A 68 7.47 5.77 -5.16
C LYS A 68 7.64 5.03 -6.50
N ASN A 69 8.87 4.61 -6.84
CA ASN A 69 9.17 3.96 -8.11
C ASN A 69 9.25 2.43 -8.03
N ILE A 70 8.86 1.81 -6.90
CA ILE A 70 8.78 0.35 -6.81
C ILE A 70 7.61 -0.12 -7.68
N LYS A 71 7.94 -0.78 -8.79
CA LYS A 71 6.97 -1.49 -9.62
C LYS A 71 6.97 -2.94 -9.16
N LEU A 72 5.82 -3.41 -8.70
CA LEU A 72 5.63 -4.83 -8.42
C LEU A 72 5.48 -5.57 -9.74
N ASP A 73 6.21 -6.68 -9.86
CA ASP A 73 6.10 -7.58 -10.99
C ASP A 73 4.92 -8.53 -10.75
N ASN A 74 3.86 -8.34 -11.52
CA ASN A 74 2.64 -9.14 -11.40
C ASN A 74 2.73 -10.45 -12.20
N THR A 75 3.83 -10.74 -12.88
CA THR A 75 3.97 -11.96 -13.68
C THR A 75 3.98 -13.23 -12.83
N ILE A 76 4.39 -13.11 -11.56
CA ILE A 76 4.39 -14.24 -10.61
C ILE A 76 2.98 -14.81 -10.38
N PHE A 77 1.94 -13.99 -10.47
CA PHE A 77 0.55 -14.44 -10.33
C PHE A 77 0.04 -15.22 -11.55
N SER A 78 0.71 -15.10 -12.69
CA SER A 78 0.42 -15.85 -13.91
C SER A 78 1.20 -17.16 -14.01
N ASP A 79 2.13 -17.43 -13.08
CA ASP A 79 2.88 -18.67 -13.04
C ASP A 79 1.95 -19.85 -12.68
N VAL A 80 2.15 -20.97 -13.36
CA VAL A 80 1.50 -22.24 -13.06
C VAL A 80 1.83 -22.67 -11.63
N ALA A 81 3.05 -22.41 -11.14
CA ALA A 81 3.43 -22.71 -9.76
C ALA A 81 2.57 -21.94 -8.74
N PHE A 82 2.32 -20.64 -8.99
CA PHE A 82 1.45 -19.82 -8.14
C PHE A 82 -0.01 -20.29 -8.21
N SER A 83 -0.48 -20.66 -9.40
CA SER A 83 -1.85 -21.17 -9.61
C SER A 83 -2.10 -22.52 -8.93
N ASN A 84 -1.05 -23.29 -8.65
CA ASN A 84 -1.14 -24.59 -7.97
C ASN A 84 -0.95 -24.50 -6.45
N LEU A 85 -0.71 -23.31 -5.88
CA LEU A 85 -0.64 -23.15 -4.43
C LEU A 85 -1.99 -23.50 -3.80
N ARG A 86 -1.96 -24.46 -2.88
CA ARG A 86 -3.13 -24.86 -2.10
C ARG A 86 -3.02 -24.26 -0.71
N ASP A 87 -4.09 -23.61 -0.27
CA ASP A 87 -4.20 -23.21 1.12
C ASP A 87 -4.18 -24.46 2.02
N SER A 88 -3.24 -24.49 2.95
CA SER A 88 -3.06 -25.57 3.93
C SER A 88 -3.41 -25.12 5.35
N SER A 89 -4.14 -24.02 5.46
CA SER A 89 -4.63 -23.50 6.74
C SER A 89 -5.54 -24.53 7.41
N ILE A 90 -5.26 -24.82 8.68
CA ILE A 90 -6.12 -25.62 9.55
C ILE A 90 -6.77 -24.69 10.56
N VAL A 91 -8.05 -24.90 10.83
CA VAL A 91 -8.72 -24.24 11.95
C VAL A 91 -8.23 -24.90 13.22
N LEU A 92 -7.44 -24.17 14.00
CA LEU A 92 -7.10 -24.57 15.36
C LEU A 92 -8.29 -24.20 16.25
N ILE A 93 -8.95 -25.21 16.82
CA ILE A 93 -9.89 -24.99 17.92
C ILE A 93 -9.04 -24.95 19.19
N PRO A 94 -8.93 -23.81 19.87
CA PRO A 94 -8.18 -23.78 21.11
C PRO A 94 -8.84 -24.67 22.15
N ASP A 95 -8.03 -25.40 22.91
CA ASP A 95 -8.49 -26.31 23.96
C ASP A 95 -9.04 -25.58 25.21
N GLY A 96 -8.99 -24.24 25.20
CA GLY A 96 -9.45 -23.38 26.30
C GLY A 96 -8.54 -23.42 27.53
N THR A 97 -7.39 -24.10 27.45
CA THR A 97 -6.38 -24.18 28.54
C THR A 97 -5.17 -23.29 28.29
N GLU A 98 -5.33 -22.31 27.41
CA GLU A 98 -4.25 -21.44 26.98
C GLU A 98 -3.91 -20.36 28.01
N GLY A 99 -2.62 -20.28 28.35
CA GLY A 99 -2.04 -19.31 29.26
C GLY A 99 -1.75 -19.86 30.66
N ARG A 100 -0.61 -19.44 31.24
CA ARG A 100 -0.40 -19.56 32.68
C ARG A 100 -1.10 -18.38 33.37
N PRO A 101 -1.61 -18.55 34.61
CA PRO A 101 -2.04 -17.43 35.42
C PRO A 101 -0.99 -16.33 35.44
N ASN A 102 -1.42 -15.07 35.33
CA ASN A 102 -0.53 -13.92 35.24
C ASN A 102 0.30 -13.79 36.53
N PRO A 103 1.63 -14.01 36.51
CA PRO A 103 2.46 -13.97 37.71
C PRO A 103 2.64 -12.54 38.27
N PHE A 104 2.13 -11.53 37.58
CA PHE A 104 2.13 -10.13 37.97
C PHE A 104 0.73 -9.61 38.35
N ALA A 105 -0.28 -10.47 38.44
CA ALA A 105 -1.61 -10.06 38.90
C ALA A 105 -1.57 -9.69 40.41
N PRO A 106 -2.23 -8.59 40.83
CA PRO A 106 -2.44 -8.31 42.24
C PRO A 106 -3.14 -9.48 42.94
N PHE A 107 -2.78 -9.75 44.19
CA PHE A 107 -3.41 -10.81 44.98
C PHE A 107 -4.93 -10.61 45.04
N GLY A 108 -5.68 -11.65 44.68
CA GLY A 108 -7.15 -11.63 44.68
C GLY A 108 -7.81 -11.29 43.34
N SER A 109 -7.04 -10.99 42.29
CA SER A 109 -7.57 -10.67 40.94
C SER A 109 -7.45 -11.81 39.93
N ASP A 110 -7.07 -13.02 40.36
CA ASP A 110 -6.85 -14.15 39.46
C ASP A 110 -8.18 -14.82 39.09
N VAL A 111 -8.42 -14.98 37.78
CA VAL A 111 -9.57 -15.74 37.27
C VAL A 111 -9.16 -17.20 37.20
N ILE A 112 -9.48 -17.96 38.24
CA ILE A 112 -9.30 -19.41 38.27
C ILE A 112 -10.30 -20.02 37.27
N VAL A 113 -9.84 -20.32 36.06
CA VAL A 113 -10.63 -21.11 35.10
C VAL A 113 -10.55 -22.57 35.56
N LEU A 114 -11.61 -23.04 36.22
CA LEU A 114 -11.76 -24.45 36.58
C LEU A 114 -11.91 -25.28 35.30
N PRO A 115 -11.20 -26.41 35.15
CA PRO A 115 -11.39 -27.28 33.99
C PRO A 115 -12.83 -27.80 33.97
N ILE A 116 -13.56 -27.51 32.89
CA ILE A 116 -14.87 -28.09 32.62
C ILE A 116 -14.64 -29.53 32.15
N ASN A 117 -14.89 -30.48 33.05
CA ASN A 117 -14.96 -31.90 32.70
C ASN A 117 -16.27 -32.14 31.95
N THR A 118 -16.30 -31.94 30.63
CA THR A 118 -17.43 -32.35 29.80
C THR A 118 -17.43 -33.87 29.65
N PRO A 119 -18.43 -34.63 30.14
CA PRO A 119 -18.50 -36.06 29.89
C PRO A 119 -18.79 -36.30 28.40
N THR A 120 -17.82 -36.86 27.70
CA THR A 120 -17.96 -37.42 26.35
C THR A 120 -18.97 -38.57 26.39
N SER A 121 -20.17 -38.34 25.86
CA SER A 121 -21.07 -39.44 25.49
C SER A 121 -20.63 -40.00 24.13
N PRO A 122 -20.54 -41.34 23.96
CA PRO A 122 -20.12 -41.95 22.72
C PRO A 122 -21.26 -41.89 21.69
N VAL A 123 -21.00 -41.27 20.53
CA VAL A 123 -21.82 -41.46 19.33
C VAL A 123 -21.52 -42.85 18.76
N THR A 124 -22.54 -43.69 18.67
CA THR A 124 -22.51 -45.07 18.11
C THR A 124 -22.98 -44.98 16.64
N PRO A 125 -22.53 -45.86 15.72
CA PRO A 125 -22.44 -45.62 14.28
C PRO A 125 -23.77 -45.58 13.53
#